data_AF-A0A8T6C6U2-F1
#
_entry.id   AF-A0A8T6C6U2-F1
#
_cell.length_a   1.000
_cell.length_b   1.000
_cell.length_c   1.000
_cell.angle_alpha   90.00
_cell.angle_beta   90.00
_cell.angle_gamma   90.00
#
_symmetry.space_group_name_H-M   'P 1'
#
loop_
_entity.id
_entity.type
_entity.pdbx_description
1 polymer ?
#
loop_
_entity_poly.entity_id
_entity_poly.type
_entity_poly.pdbx_seq_one_letter_code
_entity_poly.pdbx_strand_id
1 'polypeptide(L)'
;MKTVFADTAYWVAVFRPRDQWRSAARFALRQLGPVNIVTTDEVLTEFLASASRGGPEVRLSAVRSVWELQNNPRVRVMPQSRKSFRKALDRYAARSDKSYSLQDCVSMNVMEAQSITEILTSDRHFEQEGFTVLMRRASARSKSVQDDFPRPG
;
A
#
# COMPACT_ATOMS: atom_id res chain seq x y z
N MET A 1 -4.64 -13.83 13.09
CA MET A 1 -4.09 -13.56 11.74
C MET A 1 -3.84 -12.06 11.65
N LYS A 2 -2.67 -11.65 11.14
CA LYS A 2 -2.27 -10.23 11.11
C LYS A 2 -3.09 -9.47 10.06
N THR A 3 -3.38 -8.19 10.33
CA THR A 3 -4.11 -7.31 9.41
C THR A 3 -3.20 -6.16 8.98
N VAL A 4 -3.12 -5.90 7.69
CA VAL A 4 -2.34 -4.79 7.11
C VAL A 4 -3.21 -3.95 6.19
N PHE A 5 -2.84 -2.70 6.00
CA PHE A 5 -3.49 -1.84 5.01
C PHE A 5 -2.77 -1.96 3.66
N ALA A 6 -3.50 -1.89 2.55
CA ALA A 6 -2.95 -1.83 1.21
C ALA A 6 -3.34 -0.53 0.52
N ASP A 7 -2.32 0.23 0.12
CA ASP A 7 -2.46 1.50 -0.58
C ASP A 7 -2.49 1.31 -2.11
N THR A 8 -2.83 2.37 -2.85
CA THR A 8 -2.80 2.38 -4.32
C THR A 8 -1.44 2.00 -4.86
N ALA A 9 -0.34 2.44 -4.23
CA ALA A 9 1.01 2.08 -4.66
C ALA A 9 1.23 0.55 -4.69
N TYR A 10 0.69 -0.19 -3.71
CA TYR A 10 0.76 -1.64 -3.70
C TYR A 10 -0.08 -2.28 -4.81
N TRP A 11 -1.34 -1.84 -4.97
CA TRP A 11 -2.22 -2.40 -5.99
C TRP A 11 -1.68 -2.15 -7.41
N VAL A 12 -1.14 -0.96 -7.68
CA VAL A 12 -0.47 -0.65 -8.94
C VAL A 12 0.76 -1.53 -9.17
N ALA A 13 1.59 -1.72 -8.12
CA ALA A 13 2.80 -2.52 -8.21
C ALA A 13 2.52 -4.00 -8.51
N VAL A 14 1.42 -4.55 -7.99
CA VAL A 14 1.00 -5.93 -8.26
C VAL A 14 0.34 -6.05 -9.63
N PHE A 15 -0.47 -5.06 -10.01
CA PHE A 15 -1.22 -5.05 -11.27
C PHE A 15 -0.32 -4.88 -12.50
N ARG A 16 0.66 -3.97 -12.47
CA ARG A 16 1.53 -3.67 -13.62
C ARG A 16 2.75 -4.60 -13.65
N PRO A 17 2.96 -5.40 -14.72
CA PRO A 17 4.07 -6.36 -14.77
C PRO A 17 5.47 -5.74 -14.66
N ARG A 18 5.63 -4.50 -15.11
CA ARG A 18 6.91 -3.76 -15.15
C ARG A 18 7.00 -2.63 -14.10
N ASP A 19 6.15 -2.66 -13.08
CA ASP A 19 6.23 -1.67 -12.01
C ASP A 19 7.54 -1.80 -11.22
N GLN A 20 8.19 -0.68 -10.94
CA GLN A 20 9.47 -0.63 -10.23
C GLN A 20 9.39 -1.15 -8.80
N TRP A 21 8.20 -1.13 -8.17
CA TRP A 21 7.97 -1.57 -6.80
C TRP A 21 7.44 -3.01 -6.72
N ARG A 22 7.19 -3.67 -7.86
CA ARG A 22 6.61 -5.03 -7.92
C ARG A 22 7.38 -6.05 -7.08
N SER A 23 8.71 -6.01 -7.12
CA SER A 23 9.56 -6.91 -6.32
C SER A 23 9.44 -6.62 -4.83
N ALA A 24 9.42 -5.35 -4.43
CA ALA A 24 9.28 -4.94 -3.03
C ALA A 24 7.89 -5.29 -2.48
N ALA A 25 6.82 -5.06 -3.25
CA ALA A 25 5.45 -5.44 -2.88
C ALA A 25 5.32 -6.94 -2.60
N ARG A 26 5.88 -7.79 -3.48
CA ARG A 26 5.88 -9.24 -3.31
C ARG A 26 6.70 -9.70 -2.12
N PHE A 27 7.88 -9.11 -1.94
CA PHE A 27 8.72 -9.43 -0.81
C PHE A 27 8.02 -9.09 0.51
N ALA A 28 7.46 -7.88 0.62
CA ALA A 28 6.72 -7.44 1.80
C ALA A 28 5.56 -8.39 2.12
N LEU A 29 4.71 -8.71 1.14
CA LEU A 29 3.59 -9.64 1.38
C LEU A 29 4.07 -11.04 1.80
N ARG A 30 5.15 -11.56 1.20
CA ARG A 30 5.72 -12.86 1.59
C ARG A 30 6.24 -12.87 3.03
N GLN A 31 6.91 -11.80 3.46
CA GLN A 31 7.43 -11.68 4.83
C GLN A 31 6.32 -11.64 5.88
N LEU A 32 5.14 -11.10 5.52
CA LEU A 32 3.99 -11.06 6.42
C LEU A 32 3.32 -12.43 6.61
N GLY A 33 3.53 -13.40 5.70
CA GLY A 33 2.81 -14.67 5.69
C GLY A 33 1.30 -14.49 5.44
N PRO A 34 0.44 -15.39 5.95
CA PRO A 34 -1.01 -15.24 5.84
C PRO A 34 -1.53 -14.00 6.58
N VAL A 35 -2.11 -13.06 5.84
CA VAL A 35 -2.67 -11.81 6.36
C VAL A 35 -4.07 -11.53 5.83
N ASN A 36 -4.83 -10.74 6.60
CA ASN A 36 -5.96 -9.99 6.10
C ASN A 36 -5.48 -8.63 5.57
N ILE A 37 -6.03 -8.20 4.46
CA ILE A 37 -5.75 -6.90 3.85
C ILE A 37 -6.97 -6.00 4.00
N VAL A 38 -6.76 -4.78 4.45
CA VAL A 38 -7.77 -3.72 4.44
C VAL A 38 -7.37 -2.67 3.41
N THR A 39 -8.34 -2.16 2.65
CA THR A 39 -8.18 -1.05 1.70
C THR A 39 -9.46 -0.21 1.73
N THR A 40 -9.51 0.90 0.99
CA THR A 40 -10.70 1.77 0.88
C THR A 40 -11.18 1.88 -0.56
N ASP A 41 -12.43 2.28 -0.75
CA ASP A 41 -12.95 2.65 -2.07
C ASP A 41 -12.16 3.82 -2.69
N GLU A 42 -11.65 4.76 -1.89
CA GLU A 42 -10.79 5.86 -2.35
C GLU A 42 -9.47 5.34 -2.96
N VAL A 43 -8.83 4.36 -2.30
CA VAL A 43 -7.63 3.70 -2.84
C VAL A 43 -7.93 2.97 -4.16
N LEU A 44 -9.08 2.29 -4.25
CA LEU A 44 -9.51 1.62 -5.49
C LEU A 44 -9.84 2.62 -6.60
N THR A 45 -10.37 3.79 -6.25
CA THR A 45 -10.63 4.89 -7.18
C THR A 45 -9.32 5.38 -7.80
N GLU A 46 -8.28 5.58 -7.00
CA GLU A 46 -6.94 5.98 -7.49
C GLU A 46 -6.28 4.88 -8.30
N PHE A 47 -6.46 3.60 -7.90
CA PHE A 47 -5.99 2.46 -8.67
C PHE A 47 -6.61 2.44 -10.09
N LEU A 48 -7.94 2.58 -10.19
CA LEU A 48 -8.64 2.65 -11.47
C LEU A 48 -8.24 3.88 -12.29
N ALA A 49 -8.06 5.04 -11.62
CA ALA A 49 -7.57 6.24 -12.27
C ALA A 49 -6.17 6.04 -12.87
N SER A 50 -5.28 5.30 -12.19
CA SER A 50 -3.96 4.97 -12.71
C SER A 50 -4.05 4.16 -14.02
N ALA A 51 -5.04 3.27 -14.15
CA ALA A 51 -5.26 2.43 -15.32
C ALA A 51 -5.92 3.17 -16.51
N SER A 52 -6.41 4.40 -16.30
CA SER A 52 -7.27 5.13 -17.24
C SER A 52 -6.66 5.33 -18.63
N ARG A 53 -5.34 5.53 -18.72
CA ARG A 53 -4.58 5.76 -19.96
C ARG A 53 -4.06 4.49 -20.63
N GLY A 54 -4.39 3.31 -20.13
CA GLY A 54 -3.88 2.03 -20.63
C GLY A 54 -4.65 1.42 -21.81
N GLY A 55 -5.69 2.08 -22.31
CA GLY A 55 -6.59 1.52 -23.34
C GLY A 55 -7.64 0.55 -22.78
N PRO A 56 -8.57 0.05 -23.63
CA PRO A 56 -9.72 -0.74 -23.19
C PRO A 56 -9.36 -2.00 -22.40
N GLU A 57 -8.38 -2.77 -22.88
CA GLU A 57 -7.97 -4.03 -22.23
C GLU A 57 -7.43 -3.82 -20.81
N VAL A 58 -6.59 -2.79 -20.62
CA VAL A 58 -6.04 -2.46 -19.30
C VAL A 58 -7.13 -1.98 -18.35
N ARG A 59 -8.09 -1.18 -18.84
CA ARG A 59 -9.23 -0.71 -18.04
C ARG A 59 -10.11 -1.88 -17.60
N LEU A 60 -10.44 -2.79 -18.51
CA LEU A 60 -11.23 -4.00 -18.20
C LEU A 60 -10.48 -4.91 -17.23
N SER A 61 -9.17 -5.06 -17.38
CA SER A 61 -8.36 -5.82 -16.44
C SER A 61 -8.37 -5.20 -15.04
N ALA A 62 -8.28 -3.88 -14.92
CA ALA A 62 -8.33 -3.20 -13.63
C ALA A 62 -9.70 -3.35 -12.95
N VAL A 63 -10.80 -3.28 -13.72
CA VAL A 63 -12.16 -3.55 -13.21
C VAL A 63 -12.28 -4.98 -12.68
N ARG A 64 -11.80 -5.97 -13.44
CA ARG A 64 -11.78 -7.38 -12.99
C ARG A 64 -10.99 -7.53 -11.68
N SER A 65 -9.83 -6.90 -11.56
CA SER A 65 -9.06 -6.91 -10.31
C SER A 65 -9.83 -6.32 -9.13
N VAL A 66 -10.57 -5.22 -9.32
CA VAL A 66 -11.42 -4.66 -8.25
C VAL A 66 -12.52 -5.63 -7.83
N TRP A 67 -13.21 -6.27 -8.78
CA TRP A 67 -14.22 -7.28 -8.46
C TRP A 67 -13.63 -8.48 -7.71
N GLU A 68 -12.46 -8.96 -8.12
CA GLU A 68 -11.75 -10.04 -7.42
C GLU A 68 -11.40 -9.64 -5.98
N LEU A 69 -10.95 -8.40 -5.75
CA LEU A 69 -10.66 -7.90 -4.40
C LEU A 69 -11.91 -7.80 -3.53
N GLN A 70 -13.03 -7.32 -4.08
CA GLN A 70 -14.30 -7.22 -3.35
C GLN A 70 -14.88 -8.60 -2.97
N ASN A 71 -14.61 -9.63 -3.77
CA ASN A 71 -15.06 -11.00 -3.51
C ASN A 71 -14.05 -11.85 -2.74
N ASN A 72 -12.88 -11.32 -2.41
CA ASN A 72 -11.83 -12.08 -1.71
C ASN A 72 -12.06 -12.05 -0.19
N PRO A 73 -12.25 -13.21 0.48
CA PRO A 73 -12.53 -13.24 1.92
C PRO A 73 -11.38 -12.76 2.81
N ARG A 74 -10.16 -12.61 2.26
CA ARG A 74 -9.00 -12.05 2.96
C ARG A 74 -8.80 -10.56 2.71
N VAL A 75 -9.63 -9.94 1.88
CA VAL A 75 -9.58 -8.50 1.58
C VAL A 75 -10.87 -7.85 2.04
N ARG A 76 -10.75 -6.82 2.87
CA ARG A 76 -11.90 -6.00 3.28
C ARG A 76 -11.75 -4.60 2.70
N VAL A 77 -12.67 -4.26 1.80
CA VAL A 77 -12.78 -2.91 1.23
C VAL A 77 -13.70 -2.09 2.13
N MET A 78 -13.18 -1.02 2.71
CA MET A 78 -13.97 -0.09 3.52
C MET A 78 -14.74 0.85 2.60
N PRO A 79 -16.07 0.95 2.75
CA PRO A 79 -16.89 1.71 1.81
C PRO A 79 -16.68 3.21 1.98
N GLN A 80 -16.69 3.93 0.86
CA GLN A 80 -16.76 5.38 0.85
C GLN A 80 -18.12 5.83 1.40
N SER A 81 -18.11 6.89 2.21
CA SER A 81 -19.32 7.52 2.72
C SER A 81 -19.12 9.02 2.92
N ARG A 82 -20.23 9.77 3.04
CA ARG A 82 -20.17 11.19 3.42
C ARG A 82 -19.44 11.40 4.76
N LYS A 83 -19.57 10.43 5.68
CA LYS A 83 -18.91 10.45 7.00
C LYS A 83 -17.40 10.23 6.87
N SER A 84 -16.94 9.25 6.08
CA SER A 84 -15.51 9.01 5.86
C SER A 84 -14.86 10.22 5.20
N PHE A 85 -15.51 10.79 4.18
CA PHE A 85 -15.07 12.01 3.52
C PHE A 85 -14.92 13.18 4.49
N ARG A 86 -15.93 13.45 5.33
CA ARG A 86 -15.87 14.58 6.29
C ARG A 86 -14.75 14.39 7.31
N LYS A 87 -14.59 13.18 7.86
CA LYS A 87 -13.51 12.88 8.81
C LYS A 87 -12.13 13.05 8.18
N ALA A 88 -11.97 12.64 6.91
CA ALA A 88 -10.73 12.86 6.17
C ALA A 88 -10.49 14.33 5.89
N LEU A 89 -11.54 15.10 5.57
CA LEU A 89 -11.44 16.55 5.36
C LEU A 89 -11.01 17.28 6.64
N ASP A 90 -11.55 16.89 7.80
CA ASP A 90 -11.16 17.47 9.09
C ASP A 90 -9.68 17.17 9.39
N ARG A 91 -9.21 15.94 9.11
CA ARG A 91 -7.79 15.58 9.20
C ARG A 91 -6.93 16.39 8.25
N TYR A 92 -7.33 16.49 6.99
CA TYR A 92 -6.61 17.23 5.96
C TYR A 92 -6.45 18.71 6.35
N ALA A 93 -7.52 19.34 6.84
CA ALA A 93 -7.47 20.71 7.35
C ALA A 93 -6.54 20.85 8.56
N ALA A 94 -6.51 19.87 9.46
CA ALA A 94 -5.63 19.84 10.64
C ALA A 94 -4.15 19.54 10.30
N ARG A 95 -3.82 19.31 9.03
CA ARG A 95 -2.50 18.87 8.55
C ARG A 95 -2.03 19.74 7.39
N SER A 96 -2.27 21.05 7.52
CA SER A 96 -1.84 22.06 6.53
C SER A 96 -0.33 22.13 6.31
N ASP A 97 0.48 21.55 7.22
CA ASP A 97 1.92 21.42 7.09
C ASP A 97 2.36 20.22 6.24
N LYS A 98 1.42 19.36 5.81
CA LYS A 98 1.68 18.11 5.09
C LYS A 98 1.32 18.22 3.60
N SER A 99 1.95 17.37 2.80
CA SER A 99 1.76 17.29 1.34
C SER A 99 0.94 16.09 0.87
N TYR A 100 0.42 15.26 1.79
CA TYR A 100 -0.35 14.08 1.44
C TYR A 100 -1.78 14.43 1.03
N SER A 101 -2.42 13.51 0.32
CA SER A 101 -3.74 13.70 -0.28
C SER A 101 -4.88 13.52 0.73
N LEU A 102 -6.10 13.84 0.30
CA LEU A 102 -7.31 13.52 1.06
C LEU A 102 -7.53 11.99 1.15
N GLN A 103 -7.16 11.24 0.10
CA GLN A 103 -7.24 9.79 0.08
C GLN A 103 -6.31 9.16 1.13
N ASP A 104 -5.10 9.69 1.29
CA ASP A 104 -4.19 9.32 2.38
C ASP A 104 -4.84 9.56 3.73
N CYS A 105 -5.51 10.71 3.91
CA CYS A 105 -6.25 11.01 5.14
C CYS A 105 -7.38 9.99 5.41
N VAL A 106 -8.08 9.52 4.37
CA VAL A 106 -9.08 8.44 4.52
C VAL A 106 -8.40 7.14 4.96
N SER A 107 -7.32 6.74 4.28
CA SER A 107 -6.55 5.54 4.60
C SER A 107 -6.06 5.55 6.04
N MET A 108 -5.42 6.62 6.48
CA MET A 108 -4.93 6.77 7.86
C MET A 108 -6.07 6.75 8.89
N ASN A 109 -7.22 7.37 8.59
CA ASN A 109 -8.39 7.35 9.46
C ASN A 109 -8.96 5.93 9.63
N VAL A 110 -8.94 5.13 8.56
CA VAL A 110 -9.35 3.72 8.59
C VAL A 110 -8.34 2.88 9.35
N MET A 111 -7.04 3.11 9.12
CA MET A 111 -5.97 2.41 9.81
C MET A 111 -6.06 2.59 11.33
N GLU A 112 -6.20 3.82 11.81
CA GLU A 112 -6.42 4.11 13.23
C GLU A 112 -7.70 3.49 13.78
N ALA A 113 -8.81 3.63 13.05
CA ALA A 113 -10.10 3.08 13.49
C ALA A 113 -10.11 1.54 13.57
N GLN A 114 -9.15 0.87 12.93
CA GLN A 114 -9.02 -0.59 12.90
C GLN A 114 -7.75 -1.08 13.58
N SER A 115 -7.03 -0.21 14.29
CA SER A 115 -5.75 -0.51 14.96
C SER A 115 -4.71 -1.16 14.03
N ILE A 116 -4.67 -0.72 12.77
CA ILE A 116 -3.71 -1.18 11.76
C ILE A 116 -2.54 -0.21 11.74
N THR A 117 -1.33 -0.71 12.00
CA THR A 117 -0.11 0.10 12.04
C THR A 117 0.77 -0.08 10.81
N GLU A 118 0.58 -1.15 10.05
CA GLU A 118 1.41 -1.50 8.90
C GLU A 118 0.68 -1.34 7.58
N ILE A 119 1.38 -0.77 6.60
CA ILE A 119 0.83 -0.45 5.29
C ILE A 119 1.76 -0.93 4.17
N LEU A 120 1.16 -1.64 3.22
CA LEU A 120 1.74 -1.98 1.93
C LEU A 120 1.65 -0.73 1.04
N THR A 121 2.68 0.11 1.11
CA THR A 121 2.93 1.23 0.20
C THR A 121 4.43 1.46 0.11
N SER A 122 4.87 2.26 -0.87
CA SER A 122 6.19 2.88 -0.90
C SER A 122 6.16 4.38 -0.56
N ASP A 123 4.97 4.94 -0.36
CA ASP A 123 4.80 6.34 0.03
C ASP A 123 5.18 6.59 1.49
N ARG A 124 6.07 7.55 1.72
CA ARG A 124 6.55 7.92 3.05
C ARG A 124 5.61 8.87 3.80
N HIS A 125 4.54 9.36 3.17
CA HIS A 125 3.52 10.16 3.84
C HIS A 125 2.98 9.47 5.11
N PHE A 126 2.78 8.16 5.04
CA PHE A 126 2.31 7.35 6.16
C PHE A 126 3.30 7.28 7.33
N GLU A 127 4.61 7.34 7.07
CA GLU A 127 5.62 7.35 8.15
C GLU A 127 5.52 8.63 9.00
N GLN A 128 5.10 9.75 8.41
CA GLN A 128 4.96 11.02 9.11
C GLN A 128 3.84 11.01 10.16
N GLU A 129 2.87 10.10 10.02
CA GLU A 129 1.77 9.90 10.97
C GLU A 129 1.99 8.63 11.83
N GLY A 130 3.21 8.06 11.82
CA GLY A 130 3.59 6.95 12.69
C GLY A 130 3.24 5.55 12.17
N PHE A 131 2.85 5.41 10.90
CA PHE A 131 2.60 4.10 10.30
C PHE A 131 3.88 3.46 9.75
N THR A 132 3.93 2.13 9.76
CA THR A 132 5.06 1.34 9.25
C THR A 132 4.85 1.00 7.77
N VAL A 133 5.61 1.68 6.92
CA VAL A 133 5.66 1.42 5.47
C VAL A 133 6.47 0.16 5.17
N LEU A 134 5.88 -0.77 4.42
CA LEU A 134 6.43 -2.11 4.18
C LEU A 134 7.14 -2.29 2.84
N MET A 135 6.84 -1.48 1.80
CA MET A 135 7.49 -1.64 0.49
C MET A 135 8.76 -0.79 0.44
N ARG A 136 9.88 -1.35 0.90
CA ARG A 136 11.19 -0.71 0.84
C ARG A 136 12.03 -1.29 -0.29
N ARG A 137 12.83 -0.46 -0.96
CA ARG A 137 13.90 -0.95 -1.82
C ARG A 137 14.94 -1.63 -0.93
N ALA A 138 15.49 -2.75 -1.40
CA ALA A 138 16.64 -3.35 -0.74
C ALA A 138 17.75 -2.28 -0.69
N SER A 139 18.16 -1.89 0.52
CA SER A 139 19.32 -1.04 0.71
C SER A 139 20.56 -1.82 0.24
N ALA A 140 21.38 -1.20 -0.61
CA ALA A 140 22.74 -1.68 -0.88
C ALA A 140 23.59 -1.47 0.38
N ARG A 141 23.42 -2.34 1.37
CA ARG A 141 24.18 -2.51 2.63
C ARG A 141 23.45 -3.69 3.30
N SER A 142 23.94 -4.94 3.22
CA SER A 142 25.22 -5.39 3.79
C SER A 142 25.95 -6.40 2.90
N LYS A 143 27.11 -6.00 2.37
CA LYS A 143 28.24 -6.91 2.11
C LYS A 143 29.38 -6.44 3.00
N SER A 144 29.43 -6.98 4.20
CA SER A 144 30.64 -6.99 5.04
C SER A 144 30.54 -8.21 5.95
N VAL A 145 30.57 -9.38 5.34
CA VAL A 145 31.14 -10.55 6.00
C VAL A 145 32.56 -10.58 5.48
N GLN A 146 33.50 -10.37 6.39
CA GLN A 146 34.93 -10.50 6.17
C GLN A 146 35.20 -11.88 5.54
N ASP A 147 35.90 -11.89 4.41
CA ASP A 147 36.61 -13.07 3.92
C ASP A 147 37.75 -13.34 4.91
N ASP A 148 37.45 -14.10 5.95
CA ASP A 148 38.45 -14.69 6.85
C ASP A 148 38.90 -16.02 6.21
N PHE A 149 39.79 -15.91 5.23
CA PHE A 149 40.53 -17.05 4.69
C PHE A 149 41.88 -17.16 5.40
N PRO A 150 42.22 -18.28 6.05
CA PRO A 150 43.54 -18.48 6.58
C PRO A 150 44.53 -18.66 5.43
N ARG A 151 45.64 -17.91 5.47
CA ARG A 151 46.78 -18.13 4.57
C ARG A 151 47.47 -19.45 4.98
N PRO A 152 47.81 -20.34 4.05
CA PRO A 152 48.65 -21.48 4.37
C PRO A 152 50.09 -21.01 4.62
N GLY A 153 50.71 -21.58 5.65
CA GLY A 153 52.16 -21.56 5.86
C GLY A 153 52.86 -22.65 5.07
#